data_AF-A0RWZ3-F1
#
_entry.id   AF-A0RWZ3-F1
#
_cell.length_a   1.000
_cell.length_b   1.000
_cell.length_c   1.000
_cell.angle_alpha   90.00
_cell.angle_beta   90.00
_cell.angle_gamma   90.00
#
_symmetry.space_group_name_H-M   'P 1'
#
loop_
_entity.id
_entity.type
_entity.pdbx_description
1 polymer ?
#
loop_
_entity_poly.entity_id
_entity_poly.type
_entity_poly.pdbx_seq_one_letter_code
_entity_poly.pdbx_strand_id
1 'polypeptide(L)'
;MLCKNIDEDHLRNYIFVHKLVNPSITMNSMQNVLEISNQKYIFLEKKLPGSRRTRYELTITEPDSLGRLNYKENIDKEFWSDVILSINLVAKNVVVRDYEINPQHLNVQNKHESISIIQKINKMIHISTTDKLPFSDSVSIDLSTPEKIIEDEIYYILKLISEFRLKYYTFETTCSKLKLYNIKYSLDRYYSAMHGNDRISIFRDLYNSLELAMGYDEKNPRGERYDNKVFDKINTNKKDVESWRNLNNELKHGNNVSHPTICNDGTIAQKIENLRLAAQAGISYALTNFKNVS
;
A
#
# COMPACT_ATOMS: atom_id res chain seq x y z
N MET A 1 -25.09 39.39 32.77
CA MET A 1 -24.25 38.51 33.60
C MET A 1 -24.58 37.08 33.22
N LEU A 2 -23.57 36.38 32.67
CA LEU A 2 -23.47 34.93 32.41
C LEU A 2 -24.52 34.29 31.49
N CYS A 3 -24.26 34.45 30.19
CA CYS A 3 -24.53 33.41 29.20
C CYS A 3 -23.90 32.10 29.68
N LYS A 4 -24.68 31.02 29.63
CA LYS A 4 -24.22 29.66 29.94
C LYS A 4 -23.11 29.28 28.98
N ASN A 5 -21.93 29.01 29.54
CA ASN A 5 -20.87 28.24 28.93
C ASN A 5 -21.46 26.92 28.44
N ILE A 6 -21.50 26.75 27.12
CA ILE A 6 -21.50 25.42 26.54
C ILE A 6 -20.02 25.03 26.54
N ASP A 7 -19.70 23.99 27.29
CA ASP A 7 -18.37 23.40 27.43
C ASP A 7 -17.68 23.25 26.06
N GLU A 8 -16.55 23.93 25.91
CA GLU A 8 -15.59 23.74 24.81
C GLU A 8 -14.84 22.39 24.90
N ASP A 9 -15.25 21.48 25.79
CA ASP A 9 -14.53 20.26 26.16
C ASP A 9 -15.07 18.94 25.55
N HIS A 10 -15.88 19.01 24.48
CA HIS A 10 -16.50 17.82 23.86
C HIS A 10 -16.15 17.51 22.39
N LEU A 11 -15.11 18.11 21.83
CA LEU A 11 -14.52 17.66 20.56
C LEU A 11 -13.00 17.50 20.68
N ARG A 12 -12.55 16.56 21.52
CA ARG A 12 -11.26 15.90 21.26
C ARG A 12 -11.44 15.04 20.01
N ASN A 13 -11.38 15.67 18.83
CA ASN A 13 -11.17 14.98 17.58
C ASN A 13 -9.84 14.24 17.72
N TYR A 14 -9.89 12.92 17.90
CA TYR A 14 -8.69 12.10 17.94
C TYR A 14 -8.12 12.08 16.52
N ILE A 15 -7.13 12.93 16.28
CA ILE A 15 -6.40 13.00 15.02
C ILE A 15 -5.37 11.86 15.00
N PHE A 16 -5.60 10.86 14.16
CA PHE A 16 -4.67 9.75 13.94
C PHE A 16 -3.85 10.03 12.69
N VAL A 17 -2.53 10.23 12.86
CA VAL A 17 -1.61 10.58 11.76
C VAL A 17 -0.67 9.41 11.47
N HIS A 18 -0.56 9.02 10.20
CA HIS A 18 0.34 7.95 9.76
C HIS A 18 1.08 8.31 8.47
N LYS A 19 2.30 7.78 8.31
CA LYS A 19 3.16 8.10 7.16
C LYS A 19 3.17 6.97 6.16
N LEU A 20 2.84 7.28 4.91
CA LEU A 20 2.80 6.33 3.81
C LEU A 20 3.83 6.67 2.73
N VAL A 21 4.20 5.67 1.95
CA VAL A 21 5.01 5.84 0.74
C VAL A 21 4.41 5.09 -0.44
N ASN A 22 4.41 5.72 -1.62
CA ASN A 22 4.21 5.02 -2.90
C ASN A 22 5.58 4.61 -3.45
N PRO A 23 5.97 3.31 -3.39
CA PRO A 23 7.22 2.88 -3.97
C PRO A 23 7.12 2.93 -5.49
N SER A 24 8.01 3.67 -6.16
CA SER A 24 8.09 3.63 -7.62
C SER A 24 8.42 2.20 -8.07
N ILE A 25 7.43 1.48 -8.64
CA ILE A 25 7.53 0.06 -8.96
C ILE A 25 8.47 -0.20 -10.15
N THR A 26 8.74 0.81 -10.98
CA THR A 26 9.69 0.71 -12.10
C THR A 26 10.52 1.99 -12.25
N MET A 27 11.75 1.88 -12.77
CA MET A 27 12.61 3.03 -13.05
C MET A 27 12.03 4.03 -14.06
N ASN A 28 10.91 3.68 -14.74
CA ASN A 28 10.26 4.50 -15.77
C ASN A 28 8.76 4.78 -15.50
N SER A 29 8.18 4.36 -14.37
CA SER A 29 6.79 4.71 -14.05
C SER A 29 6.72 6.16 -13.58
N MET A 30 5.92 6.98 -14.26
CA MET A 30 5.51 8.30 -13.77
C MET A 30 5.08 8.19 -12.30
N GLN A 31 5.42 9.19 -11.48
CA GLN A 31 5.02 9.22 -10.07
C GLN A 31 3.50 9.41 -9.99
N ASN A 32 2.74 8.31 -10.04
CA ASN A 32 1.30 8.38 -9.84
C ASN A 32 1.04 8.92 -8.42
N VAL A 33 0.30 10.04 -8.39
CA VAL A 33 -0.12 10.68 -7.15
C VAL A 33 -1.46 10.09 -6.75
N LEU A 34 -1.64 9.79 -5.48
CA LEU A 34 -2.93 9.38 -4.93
C LEU A 34 -3.63 10.60 -4.34
N GLU A 35 -4.90 10.78 -4.69
CA GLU A 35 -5.80 11.76 -4.11
C GLU A 35 -7.05 11.05 -3.59
N ILE A 36 -7.47 11.37 -2.37
CA ILE A 36 -8.75 10.92 -1.83
C ILE A 36 -9.77 12.04 -2.05
N SER A 37 -10.86 11.73 -2.75
CA SER A 37 -11.99 12.60 -2.98
C SER A 37 -13.01 12.46 -1.84
N ASN A 38 -13.75 13.54 -1.55
CA ASN A 38 -14.79 13.59 -0.52
C ASN A 38 -14.27 13.34 0.91
N GLN A 39 -13.06 13.81 1.26
CA GLN A 39 -12.40 13.62 2.57
C GLN A 39 -13.24 14.13 3.75
N LYS A 40 -14.10 13.31 4.32
CA LYS A 40 -14.84 13.59 5.56
C LYS A 40 -14.10 13.05 6.78
N TYR A 41 -13.53 11.86 6.66
CA TYR A 41 -12.92 11.09 7.74
C TYR A 41 -11.45 10.75 7.50
N ILE A 42 -11.04 10.65 6.24
CA ILE A 42 -9.72 10.22 5.77
C ILE A 42 -9.13 11.33 4.90
N PHE A 43 -8.09 11.97 5.41
CA PHE A 43 -7.38 13.05 4.75
C PHE A 43 -6.00 12.57 4.34
N LEU A 44 -5.65 12.73 3.06
CA LEU A 44 -4.35 12.33 2.53
C LEU A 44 -3.61 13.55 2.01
N GLU A 45 -2.52 13.92 2.67
CA GLU A 45 -1.68 15.06 2.29
C GLU A 45 -0.37 14.57 1.65
N LYS A 46 -0.08 15.04 0.44
CA LYS A 46 1.21 14.80 -0.23
C LYS A 46 2.30 15.63 0.45
N LYS A 47 3.32 14.98 1.00
CA LYS A 47 4.50 15.65 1.57
C LYS A 47 5.66 15.63 0.57
N LEU A 48 6.27 16.78 0.32
CA LEU A 48 7.45 16.94 -0.54
C LEU A 48 8.59 17.55 0.30
N PRO A 49 9.78 16.90 0.36
CA PRO A 49 10.88 17.41 -0.47
C PRO A 49 11.87 16.34 -0.98
N GLY A 50 12.29 16.47 -2.25
CA GLY A 50 13.56 15.95 -2.81
C GLY A 50 13.69 14.45 -3.09
N SER A 51 12.64 13.62 -2.97
CA SER A 51 12.76 12.16 -3.08
C SER A 51 12.12 11.54 -4.31
N ARG A 52 12.73 10.47 -4.85
CA ARG A 52 12.20 9.64 -5.96
C ARG A 52 10.85 8.96 -5.66
N ARG A 53 10.36 9.00 -4.42
CA ARG A 53 9.12 8.37 -3.95
C ARG A 53 8.14 9.44 -3.45
N THR A 54 6.86 9.25 -3.73
CA THR A 54 5.80 10.12 -3.17
C THR A 54 5.53 9.71 -1.73
N ARG A 55 5.65 10.66 -0.81
CA ARG A 55 5.33 10.48 0.61
C ARG A 55 3.97 11.09 0.91
N TYR A 56 3.20 10.43 1.76
CA TYR A 56 1.93 10.94 2.23
C TYR A 56 1.87 10.97 3.74
N GLU A 57 1.12 11.92 4.26
CA GLU A 57 0.62 11.96 5.63
C GLU A 57 -0.87 11.67 5.57
N LEU A 58 -1.28 10.55 6.15
CA LEU A 58 -2.66 10.11 6.25
C LEU A 58 -3.20 10.52 7.62
N THR A 59 -4.32 11.24 7.64
CA THR A 59 -5.00 11.67 8.86
C THR A 59 -6.40 11.08 8.92
N ILE A 60 -6.78 10.49 10.06
CA ILE A 60 -8.13 9.99 10.33
C ILE A 60 -8.73 10.77 11.51
N THR A 61 -9.93 11.33 11.33
CA THR A 61 -10.60 12.18 12.34
C THR A 61 -11.56 11.42 13.27
N GLU A 62 -12.05 10.25 12.84
CA GLU A 62 -12.96 9.40 13.63
C GLU A 62 -12.63 7.90 13.42
N PRO A 63 -11.53 7.38 13.99
CA PRO A 63 -11.12 6.00 13.75
C PRO A 63 -12.13 4.96 14.28
N ASP A 64 -12.87 5.29 15.33
CA ASP A 64 -13.87 4.39 15.92
C ASP A 64 -15.06 4.16 14.97
N SER A 65 -15.44 5.20 14.20
CA SER A 65 -16.49 5.08 13.17
C SER A 65 -16.02 4.28 11.93
N LEU A 66 -14.70 4.07 11.81
CA LEU A 66 -14.04 3.20 10.83
C LEU A 66 -13.83 1.76 11.35
N GLY A 67 -14.40 1.41 12.50
CA GLY A 67 -14.34 0.06 13.05
C GLY A 67 -13.06 -0.23 13.86
N ARG A 68 -12.34 0.80 14.32
CA ARG A 68 -11.31 0.61 15.34
C ARG A 68 -11.95 0.03 16.60
N LEU A 69 -11.43 -1.11 17.05
CA LEU A 69 -11.88 -1.73 18.28
C LEU A 69 -11.18 -1.06 19.46
N ASN A 70 -11.93 -0.70 20.49
CA ASN A 70 -11.53 0.21 21.56
C ASN A 70 -10.56 -0.43 22.61
N TYR A 71 -9.52 -1.13 22.18
CA TYR A 71 -8.68 -1.95 23.07
C TYR A 71 -7.17 -1.92 22.73
N LYS A 72 -6.35 -1.28 23.57
CA LYS A 72 -4.86 -1.42 23.67
C LYS A 72 -4.02 -1.07 22.40
N GLU A 73 -2.76 -0.68 22.65
CA GLU A 73 -1.78 -0.21 21.64
C GLU A 73 -1.52 -1.18 20.47
N ASN A 74 -1.64 -2.50 20.66
CA ASN A 74 -1.44 -3.48 19.58
C ASN A 74 -2.53 -3.41 18.49
N ILE A 75 -3.73 -2.89 18.79
CA ILE A 75 -4.82 -2.74 17.81
C ILE A 75 -4.55 -1.58 16.85
N ASP A 76 -3.74 -0.58 17.23
CA ASP A 76 -3.45 0.55 16.35
C ASP A 76 -2.64 0.10 15.13
N LYS A 77 -1.73 -0.87 15.29
CA LYS A 77 -0.96 -1.41 14.18
C LYS A 77 -1.83 -2.23 13.21
N GLU A 78 -2.72 -3.06 13.73
CA GLU A 78 -3.67 -3.83 12.90
C GLU A 78 -4.65 -2.92 12.17
N PHE A 79 -5.17 -1.90 12.84
CA PHE A 79 -6.06 -0.91 12.24
C PHE A 79 -5.37 -0.16 11.09
N TRP A 80 -4.12 0.29 11.28
CA TRP A 80 -3.37 0.93 10.20
C TRP A 80 -3.09 -0.03 9.03
N SER A 81 -2.74 -1.28 9.31
CA SER A 81 -2.60 -2.29 8.26
C SER A 81 -3.90 -2.48 7.48
N ASP A 82 -5.05 -2.47 8.15
CA ASP A 82 -6.37 -2.58 7.50
C ASP A 82 -6.72 -1.34 6.67
N VAL A 83 -6.39 -0.14 7.15
CA VAL A 83 -6.57 1.10 6.39
C VAL A 83 -5.70 1.08 5.13
N ILE A 84 -4.42 0.74 5.25
CA ILE A 84 -3.49 0.61 4.12
C ILE A 84 -3.96 -0.45 3.14
N LEU A 85 -4.39 -1.60 3.66
CA LEU A 85 -4.95 -2.68 2.87
C LEU A 85 -6.20 -2.22 2.11
N SER A 86 -7.09 -1.48 2.76
CA SER A 86 -8.32 -0.94 2.15
C SER A 86 -7.99 0.04 1.02
N ILE A 87 -7.06 0.98 1.24
CA ILE A 87 -6.60 1.89 0.18
C ILE A 87 -6.01 1.07 -0.99
N ASN A 88 -5.15 0.10 -0.71
CA ASN A 88 -4.54 -0.75 -1.73
C ASN A 88 -5.51 -1.71 -2.41
N LEU A 89 -6.68 -2.00 -1.86
CA LEU A 89 -7.72 -2.80 -2.51
C LEU A 89 -8.59 -1.97 -3.45
N VAL A 90 -8.62 -0.64 -3.25
CA VAL A 90 -9.37 0.30 -4.10
C VAL A 90 -8.46 0.92 -5.17
N ALA A 91 -7.19 1.18 -4.86
CA ALA A 91 -6.24 1.82 -5.76
C ALA A 91 -5.86 0.92 -6.95
N LYS A 92 -6.02 1.43 -8.16
CA LYS A 92 -5.75 0.72 -9.41
C LYS A 92 -4.35 0.99 -9.96
N ASN A 93 -3.71 2.10 -9.66
CA ASN A 93 -2.42 2.47 -10.24
C ASN A 93 -1.37 2.86 -9.20
N VAL A 94 -1.79 3.06 -7.96
CA VAL A 94 -0.95 3.40 -6.81
C VAL A 94 -0.94 2.25 -5.82
N VAL A 95 0.25 1.97 -5.26
CA VAL A 95 0.40 1.12 -4.08
C VAL A 95 0.89 2.01 -2.94
N VAL A 96 0.27 1.92 -1.77
CA VAL A 96 0.70 2.60 -0.55
C VAL A 96 1.23 1.58 0.45
N ARG A 97 2.28 1.92 1.19
CA ARG A 97 2.79 1.09 2.27
C ARG A 97 3.28 1.93 3.44
N ASP A 98 3.46 1.28 4.58
CA ASP A 98 4.06 1.89 5.75
C ASP A 98 5.40 2.54 5.42
N TYR A 99 5.60 3.77 5.89
CA TYR A 99 6.90 4.41 5.82
C TYR A 99 7.76 3.97 7.02
N GLU A 100 8.22 2.72 6.99
CA GLU A 100 9.24 2.24 7.93
C GLU A 100 10.61 2.79 7.52
N ILE A 101 11.03 3.88 8.18
CA ILE A 101 12.45 4.24 8.16
C ILE A 101 13.16 3.29 9.13
N ASN A 102 13.87 2.29 8.61
CA ASN A 102 15.13 1.92 9.25
C ASN A 102 16.04 3.13 9.05
N PRO A 103 16.50 3.84 10.10
CA PRO A 103 17.41 4.97 9.93
C PRO A 103 18.74 4.40 9.44
N GLN A 104 18.87 4.22 8.13
CA GLN A 104 20.20 4.19 7.52
C GLN A 104 20.74 5.58 7.73
N HIS A 105 21.72 5.68 8.63
CA HIS A 105 22.55 6.86 8.79
C HIS A 105 23.00 7.29 7.39
N LEU A 106 22.43 8.40 6.92
CA LEU A 106 23.02 9.17 5.84
C LEU A 106 24.33 9.70 6.41
N ASN A 107 25.40 8.97 6.12
CA ASN A 107 26.76 9.44 6.31
C ASN A 107 26.98 10.54 5.25
N VAL A 108 26.49 11.75 5.55
CA VAL A 108 26.92 12.95 4.84
C VAL A 108 28.33 13.22 5.35
N GLN A 109 29.33 12.68 4.66
CA GLN A 109 30.69 13.18 4.77
C GLN A 109 30.71 14.60 4.18
N ASN A 110 30.36 15.58 4.99
CA ASN A 110 30.77 16.95 4.76
C ASN A 110 32.10 17.14 5.48
N LYS A 111 33.19 16.82 4.78
CA LYS A 111 34.51 17.37 5.12
C LYS A 111 34.95 18.25 3.96
N HIS A 112 34.48 19.49 3.95
CA HIS A 112 35.18 20.56 3.26
C HIS A 112 35.92 21.38 4.30
N GLU A 113 37.25 21.28 4.28
CA GLU A 113 38.15 22.15 5.00
C GLU A 113 38.21 23.49 4.27
N SER A 114 37.69 24.55 4.91
CA SER A 114 37.88 25.92 4.43
C SER A 114 39.30 26.36 4.76
N ILE A 115 40.16 26.49 3.75
CA ILE A 115 41.47 27.14 3.91
C ILE A 115 41.24 28.64 4.09
N SER A 116 41.51 29.15 5.28
CA SER A 116 41.57 30.58 5.55
C SER A 116 43.00 31.07 5.32
N ILE A 117 43.24 31.86 4.28
CA ILE A 117 44.48 32.63 4.18
C ILE A 117 44.24 33.95 4.91
N ILE A 118 44.85 34.08 6.09
CA ILE A 118 44.82 35.32 6.88
C ILE A 118 46.01 36.18 6.43
N GLN A 119 45.76 37.30 5.77
CA GLN A 119 46.76 38.36 5.58
C GLN A 119 46.39 39.59 6.41
N LYS A 120 47.35 40.04 7.24
CA LYS A 120 47.22 41.22 8.10
C LYS A 120 47.93 42.40 7.43
N ILE A 121 47.18 43.40 6.98
CA ILE A 121 47.73 44.66 6.45
C ILE A 121 47.20 45.82 7.30
N ASN A 122 48.10 46.65 7.84
CA ASN A 122 47.80 47.93 8.53
C ASN A 122 46.61 47.93 9.52
N LYS A 123 46.61 46.99 10.47
CA LYS A 123 45.67 46.91 11.63
C LYS A 123 44.19 46.73 11.29
N MET A 124 43.79 46.46 10.05
CA MET A 124 42.44 46.02 9.70
C MET A 124 42.43 44.56 9.24
N ILE A 125 41.41 43.80 9.65
CA ILE A 125 41.16 42.43 9.21
C ILE A 125 40.21 42.51 8.01
N HIS A 126 40.70 42.21 6.81
CA HIS A 126 39.84 42.03 5.65
C HIS A 126 39.44 40.57 5.52
N ILE A 127 38.14 40.28 5.62
CA ILE A 127 37.55 38.99 5.29
C ILE A 127 36.74 39.20 4.01
N SER A 128 37.26 38.75 2.87
CA SER A 128 36.50 38.68 1.63
C SER A 128 35.99 37.24 1.47
N THR A 129 34.71 37.01 1.75
CA THR A 129 34.00 35.79 1.38
C THR A 129 33.55 35.90 -0.07
N THR A 130 33.85 34.89 -0.88
CA THR A 130 33.32 34.77 -2.24
C THR A 130 32.46 33.52 -2.29
N ASP A 131 31.15 33.69 -2.07
CA ASP A 131 30.20 32.60 -2.17
C ASP A 131 29.88 32.35 -3.65
N LYS A 132 30.28 31.20 -4.18
CA LYS A 132 29.74 30.68 -5.43
C LYS A 132 28.50 29.85 -5.07
N LEU A 133 27.33 30.46 -5.19
CA LEU A 133 26.05 29.75 -5.16
C LEU A 133 25.81 29.08 -6.54
N PRO A 134 25.78 27.74 -6.64
CA PRO A 134 25.29 27.09 -7.85
C PRO A 134 23.76 27.13 -7.83
N PHE A 135 23.15 28.03 -8.61
CA PHE A 135 21.74 27.89 -8.98
C PHE A 135 21.67 26.87 -10.13
N SER A 136 21.05 25.71 -9.89
CA SER A 136 20.54 24.86 -10.96
C SER A 136 19.02 25.01 -11.02
N ASP A 137 18.54 25.89 -11.88
CA ASP A 137 17.12 25.91 -12.22
C ASP A 137 16.84 24.71 -13.11
N SER A 138 16.24 23.68 -12.53
CA SER A 138 15.63 22.59 -13.28
C SER A 138 14.12 22.76 -13.22
N VAL A 139 13.52 23.07 -14.36
CA VAL A 139 12.07 23.01 -14.52
C VAL A 139 11.73 21.55 -14.79
N SER A 140 11.23 20.86 -13.76
CA SER A 140 10.63 19.54 -13.93
C SER A 140 9.13 19.72 -14.15
N ILE A 141 8.64 19.30 -15.32
CA ILE A 141 7.21 19.23 -15.61
C ILE A 141 6.76 17.84 -15.17
N ASP A 142 6.09 17.77 -14.03
CA ASP A 142 5.54 16.54 -13.48
C ASP A 142 4.20 16.24 -14.20
N LEU A 143 4.25 15.43 -15.26
CA LEU A 143 3.08 14.96 -16.02
C LEU A 143 2.38 13.80 -15.30
N SER A 144 2.25 13.86 -13.97
CA SER A 144 1.52 12.86 -13.20
C SER A 144 0.03 13.14 -13.23
N THR A 145 -0.76 12.19 -13.73
CA THR A 145 -2.22 12.22 -13.53
C THR A 145 -2.50 11.61 -12.15
N PRO A 146 -3.13 12.36 -11.22
CA PRO A 146 -3.47 11.80 -9.92
C PRO A 146 -4.55 10.73 -10.08
N GLU A 147 -4.33 9.58 -9.46
CA GLU A 147 -5.38 8.60 -9.23
C GLU A 147 -6.29 9.13 -8.11
N LYS A 148 -7.56 9.37 -8.46
CA LYS A 148 -8.59 9.80 -7.51
C LYS A 148 -9.37 8.58 -7.02
N ILE A 149 -9.36 8.38 -5.72
CA ILE A 149 -10.16 7.36 -5.03
C ILE A 149 -11.29 8.06 -4.27
N ILE A 150 -12.49 7.48 -4.26
CA ILE A 150 -13.62 8.00 -3.48
C ILE A 150 -13.50 7.46 -2.05
N GLU A 151 -13.57 8.35 -1.05
CA GLU A 151 -13.48 7.95 0.37
C GLU A 151 -14.48 6.83 0.75
N ASP A 152 -15.72 6.91 0.25
CA ASP A 152 -16.76 5.92 0.53
C ASP A 152 -16.38 4.49 0.09
N GLU A 153 -15.53 4.34 -0.95
CA GLU A 153 -15.03 3.03 -1.38
C GLU A 153 -14.02 2.46 -0.39
N ILE A 154 -13.12 3.31 0.12
CA ILE A 154 -12.15 2.94 1.18
C ILE A 154 -12.92 2.54 2.43
N TYR A 155 -13.91 3.36 2.82
CA TYR A 155 -14.76 3.11 3.97
C TYR A 155 -15.50 1.76 3.86
N TYR A 156 -16.08 1.48 2.70
CA TYR A 156 -16.80 0.23 2.45
C TYR A 156 -15.88 -0.99 2.63
N ILE A 157 -14.70 -0.99 2.02
CA ILE A 157 -13.75 -2.10 2.14
C ILE A 157 -13.24 -2.25 3.58
N LEU A 158 -12.90 -1.14 4.23
CA LEU A 158 -12.43 -1.15 5.63
C LEU A 158 -13.48 -1.75 6.55
N LYS A 159 -14.75 -1.37 6.38
CA LYS A 159 -15.87 -1.94 7.12
C LYS A 159 -16.00 -3.44 6.91
N LEU A 160 -15.86 -3.95 5.68
CA LEU A 160 -15.89 -5.39 5.41
C LEU A 160 -14.77 -6.14 6.12
N ILE A 161 -13.56 -5.58 6.14
CA ILE A 161 -12.40 -6.18 6.83
C ILE A 161 -12.64 -6.20 8.35
N SER A 162 -13.10 -5.08 8.93
CA SER A 162 -13.40 -4.99 10.36
C SER A 162 -14.53 -5.95 10.77
N GLU A 163 -15.62 -6.02 9.99
CA GLU A 163 -16.72 -6.98 10.20
C GLU A 163 -16.22 -8.43 10.13
N PHE A 164 -15.36 -8.75 9.16
CA PHE A 164 -14.73 -10.07 9.04
C PHE A 164 -13.85 -10.40 10.26
N ARG A 165 -12.96 -9.49 10.67
CA ARG A 165 -12.06 -9.69 11.82
C ARG A 165 -12.85 -9.88 13.10
N LEU A 166 -13.90 -9.09 13.33
CA LEU A 166 -14.81 -9.29 14.46
C LEU A 166 -15.39 -10.70 14.48
N LYS A 167 -15.96 -11.16 13.36
CA LYS A 167 -16.52 -12.52 13.22
C LYS A 167 -15.47 -13.62 13.38
N TYR A 168 -14.22 -13.36 12.97
CA TYR A 168 -13.07 -14.25 13.15
C TYR A 168 -12.66 -14.38 14.62
N TYR A 169 -12.54 -13.24 15.33
CA TYR A 169 -12.08 -13.20 16.73
C TYR A 169 -13.11 -13.73 17.72
N THR A 170 -14.40 -13.65 17.41
CA THR A 170 -15.44 -14.09 18.35
C THR A 170 -15.60 -15.60 18.46
N PHE A 171 -14.89 -16.43 17.66
CA PHE A 171 -14.86 -17.93 17.67
C PHE A 171 -16.21 -18.70 17.72
N GLU A 172 -17.35 -18.02 17.90
CA GLU A 172 -18.69 -18.58 18.11
C GLU A 172 -19.57 -18.51 16.86
N THR A 173 -18.98 -18.41 15.67
CA THR A 173 -19.77 -18.32 14.43
C THR A 173 -20.02 -19.69 13.83
N THR A 174 -21.23 -19.87 13.30
CA THR A 174 -21.69 -20.96 12.41
C THR A 174 -20.90 -21.08 11.09
N CYS A 175 -19.84 -20.28 10.92
CA CYS A 175 -19.00 -20.27 9.74
C CYS A 175 -17.91 -21.34 9.84
N SER A 176 -17.64 -22.03 8.73
CA SER A 176 -16.61 -23.06 8.70
C SER A 176 -15.21 -22.47 8.88
N LYS A 177 -14.36 -23.16 9.65
CA LYS A 177 -12.98 -22.74 9.94
C LYS A 177 -12.15 -22.50 8.68
N LEU A 178 -12.43 -23.23 7.60
CA LEU A 178 -11.68 -23.12 6.35
C LEU A 178 -12.07 -21.88 5.53
N LYS A 179 -13.34 -21.44 5.53
CA LYS A 179 -13.76 -20.14 4.97
C LYS A 179 -12.98 -18.99 5.61
N LEU A 180 -12.98 -18.96 6.94
CA LEU A 180 -12.28 -17.94 7.72
C LEU A 180 -10.77 -17.96 7.45
N TYR A 181 -10.18 -19.16 7.41
CA TYR A 181 -8.78 -19.35 7.05
C TYR A 181 -8.46 -18.76 5.68
N ASN A 182 -9.22 -19.14 4.64
CA ASN A 182 -8.93 -18.70 3.27
C ASN A 182 -9.00 -17.19 3.10
N ILE A 183 -10.01 -16.52 3.68
CA ILE A 183 -10.12 -15.06 3.61
C ILE A 183 -8.96 -14.39 4.37
N LYS A 184 -8.66 -14.83 5.60
CA LYS A 184 -7.57 -14.29 6.40
C LYS A 184 -6.23 -14.37 5.65
N TYR A 185 -5.87 -15.57 5.21
CA TYR A 185 -4.60 -15.78 4.53
C TYR A 185 -4.55 -15.09 3.16
N SER A 186 -5.69 -14.89 2.49
CA SER A 186 -5.75 -14.11 1.27
C SER A 186 -5.38 -12.64 1.50
N LEU A 187 -5.92 -12.04 2.57
CA LEU A 187 -5.61 -10.66 3.00
C LEU A 187 -4.13 -10.53 3.40
N ASP A 188 -3.63 -11.46 4.23
CA ASP A 188 -2.24 -11.45 4.71
C ASP A 188 -1.23 -11.55 3.54
N ARG A 189 -1.53 -12.39 2.54
CA ARG A 189 -0.70 -12.54 1.34
C ARG A 189 -0.74 -11.30 0.46
N TYR A 190 -1.91 -10.70 0.28
CA TYR A 190 -2.03 -9.45 -0.48
C TYR A 190 -1.25 -8.32 0.20
N TYR A 191 -1.40 -8.16 1.51
CA TYR A 191 -0.64 -7.19 2.29
C TYR A 191 0.87 -7.39 2.13
N SER A 192 1.33 -8.64 2.26
CA SER A 192 2.74 -9.01 2.08
C SER A 192 3.26 -8.63 0.70
N ALA A 193 2.46 -8.85 -0.35
CA ALA A 193 2.83 -8.47 -1.72
C ALA A 193 2.99 -6.95 -1.89
N MET A 194 2.14 -6.12 -1.27
CA MET A 194 2.23 -4.66 -1.36
C MET A 194 3.47 -4.10 -0.62
N HIS A 195 3.97 -4.83 0.36
CA HIS A 195 5.17 -4.47 1.14
C HIS A 195 6.45 -5.15 0.63
N GLY A 196 6.32 -6.12 -0.27
CA GLY A 196 7.43 -6.84 -0.87
C GLY A 196 8.32 -5.94 -1.74
N ASN A 197 9.59 -6.34 -1.87
CA ASN A 197 10.54 -5.70 -2.78
C ASN A 197 11.06 -6.66 -3.87
N ASP A 198 10.95 -7.98 -3.64
CA ASP A 198 11.34 -9.01 -4.62
C ASP A 198 10.16 -9.39 -5.51
N ARG A 199 10.33 -9.29 -6.82
CA ARG A 199 9.24 -9.51 -7.80
C ARG A 199 8.69 -10.93 -7.78
N ILE A 200 9.54 -11.93 -7.54
CA ILE A 200 9.11 -13.33 -7.49
C ILE A 200 8.27 -13.57 -6.24
N SER A 201 8.69 -13.04 -5.09
CA SER A 201 7.92 -13.07 -3.85
C SER A 201 6.57 -12.36 -4.03
N ILE A 202 6.57 -11.14 -4.59
CA ILE A 202 5.34 -10.37 -4.85
C ILE A 202 4.40 -11.19 -5.73
N PHE A 203 4.89 -11.74 -6.84
CA PHE A 203 4.08 -12.58 -7.73
C PHE A 203 3.48 -13.78 -7.00
N ARG A 204 4.28 -14.51 -6.22
CA ARG A 204 3.82 -15.68 -5.46
C ARG A 204 2.77 -15.30 -4.42
N ASP A 205 2.98 -14.21 -3.70
CA ASP A 205 2.04 -13.74 -2.68
C ASP A 205 0.73 -13.26 -3.31
N LEU A 206 0.77 -12.53 -4.44
CA LEU A 206 -0.44 -12.16 -5.18
C LEU A 206 -1.19 -13.37 -5.73
N TYR A 207 -0.46 -14.35 -6.29
CA TYR A 207 -1.08 -15.57 -6.80
C TYR A 207 -1.76 -16.35 -5.68
N ASN A 208 -1.08 -16.55 -4.55
CA ASN A 208 -1.63 -17.24 -3.39
C ASN A 208 -2.82 -16.49 -2.80
N SER A 209 -2.76 -15.15 -2.77
CA SER A 209 -3.87 -14.31 -2.35
C SER A 209 -5.12 -14.55 -3.19
N LEU A 210 -4.98 -14.51 -4.53
CA LEU A 210 -6.08 -14.79 -5.46
C LEU A 210 -6.59 -16.22 -5.34
N GLU A 211 -5.70 -17.20 -5.24
CA GLU A 211 -6.05 -18.62 -5.10
C GLU A 211 -6.90 -18.87 -3.85
N LEU A 212 -6.49 -18.32 -2.71
CA LEU A 212 -7.22 -18.41 -1.45
C LEU A 212 -8.55 -17.66 -1.50
N ALA A 213 -8.59 -16.47 -2.10
CA ALA A 213 -9.84 -15.72 -2.28
C ALA A 213 -10.85 -16.50 -3.13
N MET A 214 -10.40 -17.13 -4.23
CA MET A 214 -11.27 -17.97 -5.06
C MET A 214 -11.63 -19.29 -4.36
N GLY A 215 -10.80 -19.77 -3.45
CA GLY A 215 -11.05 -20.93 -2.61
C GLY A 215 -11.96 -20.66 -1.41
N TYR A 216 -12.46 -19.44 -1.19
CA TYR A 216 -13.19 -19.10 0.04
C TYR A 216 -14.39 -20.02 0.30
N ASP A 217 -15.10 -20.48 -0.74
CA ASP A 217 -16.26 -21.37 -0.64
C ASP A 217 -15.92 -22.86 -0.46
N GLU A 218 -14.64 -23.17 -0.17
CA GLU A 218 -14.10 -24.51 0.10
C GLU A 218 -14.12 -25.48 -1.08
N LYS A 219 -14.51 -25.02 -2.28
CA LYS A 219 -14.50 -25.85 -3.49
C LYS A 219 -13.10 -26.00 -4.09
N ASN A 220 -12.09 -25.30 -3.55
CA ASN A 220 -10.65 -25.35 -3.86
C ASN A 220 -10.35 -25.83 -5.29
N PRO A 221 -10.84 -25.12 -6.32
CA PRO A 221 -10.66 -25.55 -7.69
C PRO A 221 -9.17 -25.57 -8.04
N ARG A 222 -8.77 -26.49 -8.93
CA ARG A 222 -7.37 -26.64 -9.39
C ARG A 222 -7.31 -26.70 -10.91
N GLY A 223 -6.15 -26.35 -11.46
CA GLY A 223 -5.92 -26.39 -12.92
C GLY A 223 -6.94 -25.54 -13.66
N GLU A 224 -7.49 -26.07 -14.76
CA GLU A 224 -8.47 -25.34 -15.56
C GLU A 224 -9.75 -24.96 -14.80
N ARG A 225 -10.16 -25.76 -13.79
CA ARG A 225 -11.33 -25.40 -12.97
C ARG A 225 -11.09 -24.12 -12.17
N TYR A 226 -9.85 -23.90 -11.74
CA TYR A 226 -9.47 -22.65 -11.09
C TYR A 226 -9.49 -21.51 -12.10
N ASP A 227 -8.88 -21.72 -13.26
CA ASP A 227 -8.81 -20.71 -14.33
C ASP A 227 -10.22 -20.24 -14.74
N ASN A 228 -11.16 -21.17 -14.92
CA ASN A 228 -12.56 -20.87 -15.21
C ASN A 228 -13.23 -20.10 -14.07
N LYS A 229 -13.02 -20.51 -12.81
CA LYS A 229 -13.63 -19.82 -11.67
C LYS A 229 -13.15 -18.38 -11.56
N VAL A 230 -11.86 -18.14 -11.74
CA VAL A 230 -11.29 -16.79 -11.74
C VAL A 230 -11.92 -15.98 -12.87
N PHE A 231 -11.91 -16.50 -14.10
CA PHE A 231 -12.57 -15.87 -15.26
C PHE A 231 -14.03 -15.47 -14.94
N ASP A 232 -14.83 -16.42 -14.46
CA ASP A 232 -16.26 -16.25 -14.20
C ASP A 232 -16.55 -15.23 -13.09
N LYS A 233 -15.70 -15.15 -12.05
CA LYS A 233 -15.97 -14.34 -10.85
C LYS A 233 -15.40 -12.94 -10.88
N ILE A 234 -14.28 -12.74 -11.57
CA ILE A 234 -13.60 -11.43 -11.60
C ILE A 234 -13.53 -10.83 -13.01
N ASN A 235 -14.11 -11.49 -14.02
CA ASN A 235 -14.16 -11.01 -15.41
C ASN A 235 -12.78 -10.64 -15.98
N THR A 236 -11.77 -11.46 -15.68
CA THR A 236 -10.42 -11.32 -16.22
C THR A 236 -10.24 -12.15 -17.49
N ASN A 237 -9.10 -12.06 -18.19
CA ASN A 237 -8.82 -12.90 -19.35
C ASN A 237 -8.36 -14.30 -18.90
N LYS A 238 -9.06 -15.36 -19.32
CA LYS A 238 -8.72 -16.76 -18.98
C LYS A 238 -7.28 -17.12 -19.35
N LYS A 239 -6.74 -16.61 -20.48
CA LYS A 239 -5.35 -16.86 -20.90
C LYS A 239 -4.33 -16.26 -19.93
N ASP A 240 -4.65 -15.12 -19.33
CA ASP A 240 -3.77 -14.51 -18.33
C ASP A 240 -3.74 -15.36 -17.06
N VAL A 241 -4.89 -15.88 -16.63
CA VAL A 241 -4.98 -16.77 -15.45
C VAL A 241 -4.18 -18.06 -15.65
N GLU A 242 -4.37 -18.71 -16.79
CA GLU A 242 -3.58 -19.90 -17.17
C GLU A 242 -2.09 -19.58 -17.17
N SER A 243 -1.70 -18.42 -17.74
CA SER A 243 -0.31 -17.99 -17.77
C SER A 243 0.27 -17.76 -16.37
N TRP A 244 -0.49 -17.16 -15.44
CA TRP A 244 -0.06 -16.99 -14.05
C TRP A 244 0.09 -18.34 -13.34
N ARG A 245 -0.85 -19.27 -13.55
CA ARG A 245 -0.80 -20.62 -12.99
C ARG A 245 0.44 -21.37 -13.48
N ASN A 246 0.72 -21.34 -14.78
CA ASN A 246 1.89 -22.00 -15.36
C ASN A 246 3.19 -21.42 -14.78
N LEU A 247 3.31 -20.09 -14.71
CA LEU A 247 4.47 -19.43 -14.10
C LEU A 247 4.63 -19.80 -12.62
N ASN A 248 3.54 -19.86 -11.85
CA ASN A 248 3.60 -20.28 -10.45
C ASN A 248 4.07 -21.75 -10.31
N ASN A 249 3.60 -22.64 -11.17
CA ASN A 249 4.02 -24.04 -11.19
C ASN A 249 5.51 -24.18 -11.53
N GLU A 250 5.99 -23.43 -12.52
CA GLU A 250 7.42 -23.36 -12.87
C GLU A 250 8.26 -22.89 -11.68
N LEU A 251 7.84 -21.80 -11.03
CA LEU A 251 8.50 -21.26 -9.85
C LEU A 251 8.47 -22.21 -8.64
N LYS A 252 7.50 -23.14 -8.55
CA LYS A 252 7.40 -24.14 -7.47
C LYS A 252 8.26 -25.37 -7.72
N HIS A 253 8.38 -25.82 -8.97
CA HIS A 253 8.95 -27.12 -9.31
C HIS A 253 10.36 -27.08 -9.89
N GLY A 254 10.94 -25.90 -10.16
CA GLY A 254 12.39 -25.70 -10.30
C GLY A 254 13.10 -26.55 -11.37
N ASN A 255 12.40 -27.12 -12.35
CA ASN A 255 12.99 -28.06 -13.31
C ASN A 255 13.25 -27.42 -14.69
N ASN A 256 14.53 -27.35 -15.07
CA ASN A 256 15.06 -27.53 -16.43
C ASN A 256 14.52 -26.68 -17.59
N VAL A 257 14.13 -25.43 -17.36
CA VAL A 257 14.15 -24.46 -18.46
C VAL A 257 15.05 -23.33 -17.98
N SER A 258 16.05 -23.04 -18.80
CA SER A 258 16.95 -21.92 -18.61
C SER A 258 16.17 -20.68 -18.18
N HIS A 259 16.79 -19.83 -17.37
CA HIS A 259 16.17 -18.64 -16.84
C HIS A 259 15.93 -17.47 -17.83
N PRO A 260 16.12 -17.50 -19.18
CA PRO A 260 16.09 -16.26 -19.95
C PRO A 260 14.69 -15.73 -20.29
N THR A 261 13.60 -16.50 -20.14
CA THR A 261 12.24 -16.00 -20.40
C THR A 261 11.62 -15.24 -19.23
N ILE A 262 12.13 -15.44 -18.00
CA ILE A 262 11.74 -14.65 -16.82
C ILE A 262 12.47 -13.28 -16.81
N CYS A 263 13.52 -13.13 -17.63
CA CYS A 263 14.44 -11.98 -17.62
C CYS A 263 14.03 -10.78 -18.50
N ASN A 264 12.90 -10.81 -19.19
CA ASN A 264 12.36 -9.57 -19.75
C ASN A 264 11.58 -8.86 -18.64
N ASP A 265 12.28 -8.00 -17.89
CA ASP A 265 11.77 -7.23 -16.74
C ASP A 265 10.37 -6.61 -16.95
N GLY A 266 10.05 -6.20 -18.18
CA GLY A 266 8.73 -5.66 -18.52
C GLY A 266 7.58 -6.69 -18.50
N THR A 267 7.85 -7.95 -18.83
CA THR A 267 6.81 -8.99 -18.91
C THR A 267 6.35 -9.47 -17.53
N ILE A 268 7.27 -9.60 -16.57
CA ILE A 268 6.92 -9.98 -15.20
C ILE A 268 6.25 -8.83 -14.45
N ALA A 269 6.68 -7.59 -14.68
CA ALA A 269 6.05 -6.41 -14.09
C ALA A 269 4.58 -6.28 -14.54
N GLN A 270 4.30 -6.44 -15.84
CA GLN A 270 2.93 -6.42 -16.34
C GLN A 270 2.08 -7.57 -15.77
N LYS A 271 2.66 -8.77 -15.64
CA LYS A 271 1.96 -9.92 -15.03
C LYS A 271 1.63 -9.64 -13.57
N ILE A 272 2.56 -9.09 -12.80
CA ILE A 272 2.34 -8.70 -11.40
C ILE A 272 1.21 -7.69 -11.31
N GLU A 273 1.19 -6.69 -12.19
CA GLU A 273 0.15 -5.66 -12.17
C GLU A 273 -1.24 -6.22 -12.49
N ASN A 274 -1.36 -7.00 -13.57
CA ASN A 274 -2.64 -7.63 -13.91
C ASN A 274 -3.10 -8.61 -12.81
N LEU A 275 -2.15 -9.35 -12.21
CA LEU A 275 -2.44 -10.28 -11.12
C LEU A 275 -2.84 -9.53 -9.84
N ARG A 276 -2.27 -8.36 -9.58
CA ARG A 276 -2.65 -7.50 -8.45
C ARG A 276 -4.12 -7.07 -8.58
N LEU A 277 -4.50 -6.55 -9.74
CA LEU A 277 -5.90 -6.17 -10.03
C LEU A 277 -6.85 -7.38 -9.90
N ALA A 278 -6.42 -8.55 -10.36
CA ALA A 278 -7.19 -9.78 -10.20
C ALA A 278 -7.33 -10.19 -8.71
N ALA A 279 -6.26 -10.12 -7.93
CA ALA A 279 -6.27 -10.42 -6.51
C ALA A 279 -7.18 -9.45 -5.73
N GLN A 280 -7.15 -8.15 -6.06
CA GLN A 280 -8.08 -7.15 -5.51
C GLN A 280 -9.53 -7.55 -5.75
N ALA A 281 -9.89 -7.81 -7.01
CA ALA A 281 -11.25 -8.21 -7.36
C ALA A 281 -11.66 -9.51 -6.66
N GLY A 282 -10.73 -10.46 -6.54
CA GLY A 282 -10.95 -11.72 -5.87
C GLY A 282 -11.24 -11.56 -4.37
N ILE A 283 -10.45 -10.75 -3.67
CA ILE A 283 -10.64 -10.43 -2.26
C ILE A 283 -11.98 -9.73 -2.05
N SER A 284 -12.28 -8.70 -2.84
CA SER A 284 -13.53 -7.95 -2.75
C SER A 284 -14.75 -8.86 -2.94
N TYR A 285 -14.67 -9.80 -3.90
CA TYR A 285 -15.69 -10.83 -4.08
C TYR A 285 -15.82 -11.74 -2.85
N ALA A 286 -14.71 -12.23 -2.30
CA ALA A 286 -14.73 -13.11 -1.12
C ALA A 286 -15.32 -12.41 0.12
N LEU A 287 -14.89 -11.19 0.42
CA LEU A 287 -15.39 -10.39 1.54
C LEU A 287 -16.90 -10.08 1.41
N THR A 288 -17.33 -9.68 0.22
CA THR A 288 -18.75 -9.36 -0.04
C THR A 288 -19.64 -10.60 0.13
N ASN A 289 -19.21 -11.76 -0.36
CA ASN A 289 -19.99 -12.98 -0.22
C ASN A 289 -19.94 -13.57 1.18
N PHE A 290 -18.84 -13.37 1.92
CA PHE A 290 -18.77 -13.73 3.33
C PHE A 290 -19.86 -13.02 4.13
N LYS A 291 -20.05 -11.71 3.88
CA LYS A 291 -21.11 -10.91 4.50
C LYS A 291 -22.52 -11.45 4.23
N ASN A 292 -22.79 -11.94 3.01
CA ASN A 292 -24.12 -12.45 2.65
C ASN A 292 -24.47 -13.81 3.26
N VAL A 293 -23.48 -14.56 3.73
CA VAL A 293 -23.65 -15.92 4.28
C VAL A 293 -23.66 -15.92 5.81
N SER A 294 -23.37 -14.78 6.45
CA SER A 294 -23.17 -14.68 7.90
C SER A 294 -24.00 -13.59 8.56
#